data_AF-A0AAX6GJJ6-F1
#
_entry.id   AF-A0AAX6GJJ6-F1
#
_cell.length_a   1.000
_cell.length_b   1.000
_cell.length_c   1.000
_cell.angle_alpha   90.00
_cell.angle_beta   90.00
_cell.angle_gamma   90.00
#
_symmetry.space_group_name_H-M   'P 1'
#
loop_
_entity.id
_entity.type
_entity.pdbx_description
1 polymer ?
#
loop_
_entity_poly.entity_id
_entity_poly.type
_entity_poly.pdbx_seq_one_letter_code
_entity_poly.pdbx_strand_id
1 'polypeptide(L)'
;MDNEQLFLEISLISAQDLKKPPSPSSALRRGGGLHAYASVSLPGFPKLRTRVDRVGVSNPTWNDRFVFLLPSPLLLPDSPSALSVDILSRAPSWLLPDSPLGSTRILLANLRLLDRPRDVPTFSAFGIRRPSGSFRGVLNVGFTLLSRVSARTADALARGGANAVGYRDLMGRECQHQPHPPRVLKEINHCTPTTTTTTDFLKKDEEEVAAEEEEEGTQLCGFGGMKRRTIQVSPSAENLQLSWSNSDHRNSNNSGKN
;
A
#
# COMPACT_ATOMS: atom_id res chain seq x y z
N MET A 1 23.94 3.88 30.83
CA MET A 1 23.81 4.21 29.40
C MET A 1 22.73 5.26 29.32
N ASP A 2 23.12 6.47 28.99
CA ASP A 2 22.24 7.62 29.13
C ASP A 2 21.15 7.55 28.04
N ASN A 3 19.89 7.42 28.48
CA ASN A 3 18.71 7.43 27.63
C ASN A 3 18.43 8.86 27.15
N GLU A 4 19.40 9.47 26.48
CA GLU A 4 19.26 10.79 25.92
C GLU A 4 18.23 10.75 24.78
N GLN A 5 17.33 11.74 24.77
CA GLN A 5 16.36 11.89 23.71
C GLN A 5 16.96 12.73 22.59
N LEU A 6 16.84 12.26 21.35
CA LEU A 6 17.40 12.87 20.17
C LEU A 6 16.29 13.25 19.19
N PHE A 7 16.50 14.35 18.47
CA PHE A 7 15.62 14.79 17.40
C PHE A 7 16.16 14.32 16.05
N LEU A 8 15.50 13.34 15.44
CA LEU A 8 15.80 12.88 14.10
C LEU A 8 14.83 13.52 13.10
N GLU A 9 15.35 14.37 12.22
CA GLU A 9 14.62 14.84 11.05
C GLU A 9 14.78 13.85 9.89
N ILE A 10 13.66 13.54 9.24
CA ILE A 10 13.59 12.72 8.03
C ILE A 10 12.95 13.56 6.93
N SER A 11 13.67 13.75 5.83
CA SER A 11 13.17 14.41 4.63
C SER A 11 12.87 13.37 3.56
N LEU A 12 11.59 13.09 3.31
CA LEU A 12 11.17 12.28 2.18
C LEU A 12 11.09 13.16 0.92
N ILE A 13 12.07 12.98 0.03
CA ILE A 13 12.27 13.87 -1.11
C ILE A 13 11.43 13.40 -2.28
N SER A 14 11.74 12.21 -2.80
CA SER A 14 11.15 11.70 -4.04
C SER A 14 11.28 10.19 -4.14
N ALA A 15 10.54 9.61 -5.10
CA ALA A 15 10.82 8.28 -5.62
C ALA A 15 10.91 8.31 -7.15
N GLN A 16 11.55 7.31 -7.73
CA GLN A 16 11.76 7.17 -9.18
C GLN A 16 11.37 5.78 -9.64
N ASP A 17 10.97 5.65 -10.91
CA ASP A 17 10.66 4.39 -11.59
C ASP A 17 9.60 3.52 -10.89
N LEU A 18 8.61 4.15 -10.26
CA LEU A 18 7.47 3.45 -9.70
C LEU A 18 6.63 2.86 -10.82
N LYS A 19 6.39 1.54 -10.76
CA LYS A 19 5.52 0.87 -11.73
C LYS A 19 4.11 0.77 -11.19
N LYS A 20 3.13 1.14 -12.03
CA LYS A 20 1.71 0.95 -11.75
C LYS A 20 1.43 -0.52 -11.37
N PRO A 21 0.52 -0.77 -10.41
CA PRO A 21 0.07 -2.13 -10.13
C PRO A 21 -0.72 -2.64 -11.33
N PRO A 22 -0.61 -3.93 -11.71
CA PRO A 22 -1.27 -4.51 -12.89
C PRO A 22 -2.80 -4.73 -12.71
N SER A 23 -3.44 -4.04 -11.77
CA SER A 23 -4.86 -4.21 -11.46
C SER A 23 -5.77 -3.92 -12.66
N PRO A 24 -6.89 -4.64 -12.87
CA PRO A 24 -7.89 -4.31 -13.87
C PRO A 24 -8.43 -2.86 -13.72
N SER A 25 -8.44 -2.30 -12.50
CA SER A 25 -8.80 -0.90 -12.25
C SER A 25 -7.75 0.12 -12.71
N SER A 26 -6.48 -0.29 -12.86
CA SER A 26 -5.42 0.55 -13.42
C SER A 26 -5.31 0.41 -14.94
N ALA A 27 -5.76 -0.72 -15.51
CA ALA A 27 -5.88 -0.92 -16.96
C ALA A 27 -6.97 -0.03 -17.59
N LEU A 28 -8.05 0.25 -16.86
CA LEU A 28 -9.06 1.25 -17.26
C LEU A 28 -8.49 2.69 -17.26
N ARG A 29 -7.37 2.93 -16.56
CA ARG A 29 -6.62 4.20 -16.55
C ARG A 29 -5.60 4.25 -17.69
N ARG A 30 -6.03 4.10 -18.94
CA ARG A 30 -5.17 4.41 -20.11
C ARG A 30 -4.73 5.89 -20.19
N GLY A 31 -5.23 6.77 -19.31
CA GLY A 31 -4.76 8.14 -19.15
C GLY A 31 -4.68 8.66 -17.69
N GLY A 32 -4.95 7.81 -16.68
CA GLY A 32 -4.97 8.25 -15.28
C GLY A 32 -3.57 8.22 -14.65
N GLY A 33 -3.10 9.36 -14.16
CA GLY A 33 -1.83 9.50 -13.43
C GLY A 33 -1.73 8.59 -12.20
N LEU A 34 -0.50 8.26 -11.83
CA LEU A 34 -0.20 7.60 -10.56
C LEU A 34 -0.18 8.68 -9.47
N HIS A 35 -1.08 8.58 -8.50
CA HIS A 35 -1.19 9.55 -7.40
C HIS A 35 -0.48 8.98 -6.17
N ALA A 36 0.83 9.15 -6.08
CA ALA A 36 1.64 8.47 -5.07
C ALA A 36 1.81 9.32 -3.81
N TYR A 37 1.73 8.68 -2.66
CA TYR A 37 2.18 9.22 -1.38
C TYR A 37 3.01 8.17 -0.66
N ALA A 38 3.83 8.62 0.28
CA ALA A 38 4.61 7.76 1.14
C ALA A 38 4.10 7.85 2.57
N SER A 39 4.33 6.79 3.33
CA SER A 39 4.08 6.75 4.75
C SER A 39 5.30 6.20 5.48
N VAL A 40 5.63 6.83 6.59
CA VAL A 40 6.82 6.54 7.39
C VAL A 40 6.38 5.98 8.73
N SER A 41 6.95 4.85 9.12
CA SER A 41 6.72 4.25 10.43
C SER A 41 8.02 3.76 11.04
N LEU A 42 8.13 3.96 12.35
CA LEU A 42 9.19 3.42 13.20
C LEU A 42 8.49 2.65 14.34
N PRO A 43 8.98 1.48 14.77
CA PRO A 43 8.33 0.72 15.84
C PRO A 43 8.19 1.54 17.12
N GLY A 44 6.97 1.66 17.65
CA GLY A 44 6.68 2.49 18.85
C GLY A 44 6.43 3.97 18.57
N PHE A 45 6.34 4.38 17.29
CA PHE A 45 6.07 5.76 16.87
C PHE A 45 4.80 5.84 16.02
N PRO A 46 4.10 6.98 15.98
CA PRO A 46 2.95 7.15 15.11
C PRO A 46 3.38 7.09 13.64
N LYS A 47 2.51 6.52 12.80
CA LYS A 47 2.72 6.47 11.36
C LYS A 47 2.43 7.84 10.74
N LEU A 48 3.42 8.44 10.11
CA LEU A 48 3.32 9.74 9.44
C LEU A 48 3.16 9.55 7.92
N ARG A 49 2.61 10.53 7.22
CA ARG A 49 2.30 10.43 5.78
C ARG A 49 2.67 11.71 5.04
N THR A 50 3.13 11.55 3.80
CA THR A 50 3.36 12.68 2.90
C THR A 50 2.06 13.17 2.26
N ARG A 51 2.15 14.30 1.56
CA ARG A 51 1.16 14.71 0.55
C ARG A 51 1.06 13.64 -0.54
N VAL A 52 -0.12 13.62 -1.17
CA VAL A 52 -0.28 12.91 -2.45
C VAL A 52 0.33 13.79 -3.54
N ASP A 53 1.36 13.27 -4.20
CA ASP A 53 1.81 13.84 -5.46
C ASP A 53 0.87 13.37 -6.57
N ARG A 54 0.31 14.32 -7.32
CA ARG A 54 -0.61 14.08 -8.43
C ARG A 54 0.05 14.29 -9.79
N VAL A 55 1.27 14.86 -9.82
CA VAL A 55 1.93 15.33 -11.04
C VAL A 55 3.07 14.39 -11.44
N GLY A 56 3.89 13.93 -10.50
CA GLY A 56 5.11 13.17 -10.81
C GLY A 56 4.89 11.79 -11.44
N VAL A 57 3.65 11.28 -11.47
CA VAL A 57 3.29 9.95 -11.99
C VAL A 57 4.21 8.86 -11.42
N SER A 58 5.12 8.29 -12.21
CA SER A 58 6.07 7.24 -11.79
C SER A 58 7.25 7.78 -10.99
N ASN A 59 7.45 9.10 -10.97
CA ASN A 59 8.56 9.79 -10.35
C ASN A 59 8.06 10.84 -9.35
N PRO A 60 7.37 10.43 -8.27
CA PRO A 60 6.73 11.38 -7.40
C PRO A 60 7.74 12.22 -6.61
N THR A 61 7.38 13.47 -6.35
CA THR A 61 8.15 14.39 -5.50
C THR A 61 7.27 14.89 -4.35
N TRP A 62 7.70 14.62 -3.12
CA TRP A 62 6.94 14.99 -1.91
C TRP A 62 7.57 16.17 -1.18
N ASN A 63 8.90 16.15 -0.99
CA ASN A 63 9.63 17.14 -0.20
C ASN A 63 9.03 17.40 1.19
N ASP A 64 8.48 16.36 1.81
CA ASP A 64 7.90 16.45 3.14
C ASP A 64 8.96 16.11 4.21
N ARG A 65 8.87 16.77 5.36
CA ARG A 65 9.76 16.56 6.51
C ARG A 65 8.99 16.08 7.72
N PHE A 66 9.63 15.22 8.49
CA PHE A 66 9.12 14.65 9.73
C PHE A 66 10.20 14.75 10.80
N VAL A 67 9.81 15.02 12.04
CA VAL A 67 10.71 15.06 13.19
C VAL A 67 10.28 13.98 14.17
N PHE A 68 11.21 13.11 14.55
CA PHE A 68 11.04 12.05 15.52
C PHE A 68 11.84 12.38 16.78
N LEU A 69 11.21 12.27 17.95
CA LEU A 69 11.83 12.35 19.26
C LEU A 69 12.11 10.93 19.75
N LEU A 70 13.34 10.45 19.58
CA LEU A 70 13.67 9.05 19.81
C LEU A 70 14.82 8.89 20.82
N PRO A 71 14.82 7.80 21.60
CA PRO A 71 15.91 7.55 22.53
C PRO A 71 17.17 7.10 21.77
N SER A 72 18.34 7.59 22.20
CA SER A 72 19.63 7.34 21.56
C SER A 72 19.97 5.87 21.28
N PRO A 73 19.53 4.86 22.08
CA PRO A 73 19.80 3.45 21.79
C PRO A 73 19.23 2.93 20.47
N LEU A 74 18.24 3.60 19.87
CA LEU A 74 17.70 3.20 18.55
C LEU A 74 18.65 3.51 17.39
N LEU A 75 19.71 4.31 17.63
CA LEU A 75 20.70 4.69 16.63
C LEU A 75 22.04 3.96 16.82
N LEU A 76 22.19 3.16 17.88
CA LEU A 76 23.43 2.44 18.15
C LEU A 76 23.72 1.39 17.05
N PRO A 77 25.01 1.05 16.81
CA PRO A 77 25.40 0.13 15.74
C PRO A 77 24.78 -1.28 15.83
N ASP A 78 24.45 -1.74 17.04
CA ASP A 78 23.85 -3.04 17.35
C ASP A 78 22.31 -3.00 17.36
N SER A 79 21.72 -1.81 17.20
CA SER A 79 20.27 -1.64 17.26
C SER A 79 19.56 -2.24 16.05
N PRO A 80 18.52 -3.08 16.24
CA PRO A 80 17.73 -3.64 15.14
C PRO A 80 16.67 -2.67 14.61
N SER A 81 16.62 -1.44 15.14
CA SER A 81 15.61 -0.43 14.81
C SER A 81 15.67 -0.03 13.34
N ALA A 82 14.49 -0.05 12.72
CA ALA A 82 14.36 0.19 11.29
C ALA A 82 13.18 1.11 10.97
N LEU A 83 13.46 2.12 10.16
CA LEU A 83 12.45 2.94 9.54
C LEU A 83 11.83 2.17 8.37
N SER A 84 10.50 2.08 8.35
CA SER A 84 9.76 1.55 7.21
C SER A 84 9.13 2.70 6.44
N VAL A 85 9.33 2.70 5.12
CA VAL A 85 8.70 3.66 4.21
C VAL A 85 7.85 2.87 3.23
N ASP A 86 6.53 2.99 3.35
CA ASP A 86 5.58 2.38 2.40
C ASP A 86 5.13 3.42 1.39
N ILE A 87 5.20 3.08 0.10
CA ILE A 87 4.76 3.93 -1.00
C ILE A 87 3.43 3.39 -1.52
N LEU A 88 2.41 4.24 -1.54
CA LEU A 88 1.05 3.87 -1.89
C LEU A 88 0.50 4.77 -2.99
N SER A 89 -0.34 4.21 -3.84
CA SER A 89 -1.18 4.96 -4.77
C SER A 89 -2.52 5.25 -4.12
N ARG A 90 -2.92 6.52 -4.15
CA ARG A 90 -4.25 6.96 -3.74
C ARG A 90 -5.32 6.31 -4.61
N ALA A 91 -6.30 5.67 -3.98
CA ALA A 91 -7.48 5.16 -4.65
C ALA A 91 -8.33 6.30 -5.24
N PRO A 92 -9.02 6.08 -6.37
CA PRO A 92 -9.90 7.10 -6.96
C PRO A 92 -11.16 7.34 -6.13
N SER A 93 -11.57 6.36 -5.34
CA SER A 93 -12.77 6.40 -4.51
C SER A 93 -12.42 5.95 -3.10
N TRP A 94 -13.07 6.56 -2.12
CA TRP A 94 -12.96 6.24 -0.69
C TRP A 94 -13.41 4.80 -0.37
N LEU A 95 -14.17 4.17 -1.27
CA LEU A 95 -14.64 2.79 -1.13
C LEU A 95 -13.54 1.74 -1.39
N LEU A 96 -12.44 2.14 -2.03
CA LEU A 96 -11.34 1.24 -2.36
C LEU A 96 -10.12 1.53 -1.47
N PRO A 97 -9.38 0.49 -1.06
CA PRO A 97 -8.12 0.69 -0.37
C PRO A 97 -7.08 1.29 -1.31
N ASP A 98 -6.15 2.05 -0.74
CA ASP A 98 -4.96 2.51 -1.44
C ASP A 98 -4.10 1.31 -1.87
N SER A 99 -3.50 1.40 -3.06
CA SER A 99 -2.73 0.29 -3.62
C SER A 99 -1.25 0.40 -3.25
N PRO A 100 -0.62 -0.63 -2.65
CA PRO A 100 0.79 -0.60 -2.33
C PRO A 100 1.63 -0.68 -3.61
N LEU A 101 2.56 0.26 -3.77
CA LEU A 101 3.49 0.33 -4.89
C LEU A 101 4.82 -0.36 -4.56
N GLY A 102 5.20 -0.30 -3.29
CA GLY A 102 6.38 -0.95 -2.72
C GLY A 102 6.72 -0.36 -1.36
N SER A 103 7.72 -0.90 -0.71
CA SER A 103 8.24 -0.40 0.55
C SER A 103 9.76 -0.52 0.62
N THR A 104 10.34 0.23 1.54
CA THR A 104 11.76 0.22 1.87
C THR A 104 11.89 0.09 3.38
N ARG A 105 12.82 -0.77 3.83
CA ARG A 105 13.20 -0.89 5.24
C ARG A 105 14.64 -0.39 5.41
N ILE A 106 14.83 0.61 6.25
CA ILE A 106 16.10 1.32 6.46
C ILE A 106 16.55 1.08 7.90
N LEU A 107 17.66 0.37 8.09
CA LEU A 107 18.26 0.22 9.42
C LEU A 107 18.89 1.54 9.86
N LEU A 108 18.47 2.07 11.01
CA LEU A 108 18.97 3.36 11.49
C LEU A 108 20.46 3.30 11.82
N ALA A 109 20.93 2.16 12.35
CA ALA A 109 22.34 1.89 12.62
C ALA A 109 23.24 2.06 11.37
N ASN A 110 22.74 1.72 10.18
CA ASN A 110 23.51 1.81 8.93
C ASN A 110 23.75 3.27 8.50
N LEU A 111 22.94 4.21 8.98
CA LEU A 111 23.06 5.62 8.62
C LEU A 111 24.23 6.31 9.34
N ARG A 112 24.73 5.71 10.43
CA ARG A 112 25.84 6.23 11.25
C ARG A 112 25.60 7.68 11.69
N LEU A 113 24.36 7.99 12.09
CA LEU A 113 23.95 9.37 12.39
C LEU A 113 24.63 9.96 13.62
N LEU A 114 25.03 9.11 14.58
CA LEU A 114 25.74 9.53 15.79
C LEU A 114 27.19 9.98 15.49
N ASP A 115 27.80 9.44 14.43
CA ASP A 115 29.17 9.75 14.02
C ASP A 115 29.24 11.04 13.18
N ARG A 116 28.10 11.68 12.92
CA ARG A 116 27.97 12.83 12.04
C ARG A 116 27.74 14.12 12.83
N PRO A 117 28.19 15.27 12.29
CA PRO A 117 27.86 16.55 12.88
C PRO A 117 26.34 16.74 12.97
N ARG A 118 25.89 17.33 14.07
CA ARG A 118 24.48 17.71 14.24
C ARG A 118 24.11 18.79 13.23
N ASP A 119 22.83 18.85 12.88
CA ASP A 119 22.23 19.80 11.94
C ASP A 119 22.79 19.74 10.50
N VAL A 120 23.62 18.73 10.20
CA VAL A 120 24.14 18.47 8.84
C VAL A 120 23.33 17.33 8.21
N PRO A 121 22.60 17.59 7.12
CA PRO A 121 21.80 16.57 6.46
C PRO A 121 22.69 15.57 5.71
N THR A 122 22.28 14.31 5.74
CA THR A 122 22.84 13.21 4.97
C THR A 122 21.79 12.72 4.00
N PHE A 123 22.16 12.49 2.75
CA PHE A 123 21.23 12.01 1.73
C PHE A 123 21.58 10.59 1.33
N SER A 124 20.56 9.77 1.12
CA SER A 124 20.72 8.37 0.74
C SER A 124 19.58 7.94 -0.17
N ALA A 125 19.94 7.05 -1.10
CA ALA A 125 19.03 6.43 -2.04
C ALA A 125 18.80 4.97 -1.63
N PHE A 126 17.54 4.56 -1.54
CA PHE A 126 17.17 3.21 -1.13
C PHE A 126 16.34 2.51 -2.19
N GLY A 127 16.58 1.22 -2.32
CA GLY A 127 15.77 0.37 -3.18
C GLY A 127 14.35 0.23 -2.66
N ILE A 128 13.37 0.40 -3.54
CA ILE A 128 11.98 0.10 -3.25
C ILE A 128 11.71 -1.34 -3.66
N ARG A 129 11.09 -2.13 -2.78
CA ARG A 129 10.75 -3.52 -3.03
C ARG A 129 9.24 -3.72 -2.98
N ARG A 130 8.69 -4.49 -3.91
CA ARG A 130 7.30 -4.94 -3.80
C ARG A 130 7.17 -6.05 -2.76
N PRO A 131 5.94 -6.33 -2.27
CA PRO A 131 5.68 -7.55 -1.49
C PRO A 131 6.15 -8.83 -2.18
N SER A 132 6.16 -8.85 -3.52
CA SER A 132 6.73 -9.94 -4.34
C SER A 132 8.27 -10.12 -4.24
N GLY A 133 8.98 -9.23 -3.54
CA GLY A 133 10.45 -9.18 -3.48
C GLY A 133 11.14 -8.42 -4.62
N SER A 134 10.45 -8.21 -5.76
CA SER A 134 11.03 -7.47 -6.90
C SER A 134 11.40 -6.03 -6.56
N PHE A 135 12.63 -5.64 -6.91
CA PHE A 135 13.11 -4.25 -6.82
C PHE A 135 12.43 -3.40 -7.89
N ARG A 136 11.92 -2.23 -7.51
CA ARG A 136 11.20 -1.30 -8.39
C ARG A 136 11.40 0.12 -7.95
N GLY A 137 12.45 0.72 -8.49
CA GLY A 137 12.72 2.14 -8.33
C GLY A 137 13.53 2.44 -7.08
N VAL A 138 13.75 3.74 -6.91
CA VAL A 138 14.63 4.30 -5.90
C VAL A 138 13.86 5.32 -5.09
N LEU A 139 14.03 5.28 -3.77
CA LEU A 139 13.53 6.25 -2.81
C LEU A 139 14.68 7.16 -2.38
N ASN A 140 14.53 8.47 -2.55
CA ASN A 140 15.52 9.46 -2.12
C ASN A 140 15.10 10.06 -0.78
N VAL A 141 15.96 9.93 0.24
CA VAL A 141 15.68 10.36 1.61
C VAL A 141 16.85 11.15 2.18
N GLY A 142 16.54 12.21 2.91
CA GLY A 142 17.46 12.94 3.76
C GLY A 142 17.26 12.58 5.23
N PHE A 143 18.34 12.54 6.00
CA PHE A 143 18.33 12.37 7.45
C PHE A 143 19.19 13.44 8.10
N THR A 144 18.71 14.02 9.18
CA THR A 144 19.46 15.02 9.95
C THR A 144 19.24 14.77 11.43
N LEU A 145 20.33 14.70 12.19
CA LEU A 145 20.25 14.66 13.64
C LEU A 145 20.30 16.09 14.16
N LEU A 146 19.17 16.61 14.64
CA LEU A 146 19.04 18.02 15.01
C LEU A 146 19.61 18.26 16.42
N SER A 147 20.33 19.37 16.61
CA SER A 147 20.75 19.81 17.93
C SER A 147 19.58 20.36 18.74
N ARG A 148 18.64 21.03 18.06
CA ARG A 148 17.49 21.71 18.65
C ARG A 148 16.33 21.68 17.67
N VAL A 149 15.13 21.84 18.21
CA VAL A 149 13.91 22.02 17.41
C VAL A 149 13.23 23.34 17.79
N SER A 150 12.37 23.84 16.91
CA SER A 150 11.59 25.05 17.21
C SER A 150 10.67 24.83 18.42
N ALA A 151 10.30 25.92 19.11
CA ALA A 151 9.34 25.85 20.22
C ALA A 151 8.02 25.18 19.80
N ARG A 152 7.54 25.44 18.56
CA ARG A 152 6.33 24.79 18.02
C ARG A 152 6.50 23.29 17.84
N THR A 153 7.66 22.85 17.38
CA THR A 153 7.98 21.43 17.23
C THR A 153 8.07 20.74 18.59
N ALA A 154 8.78 21.35 19.55
CA ALA A 154 8.89 20.84 20.91
C ALA A 154 7.51 20.71 21.58
N ASP A 155 6.68 21.74 21.46
CA ASP A 155 5.32 21.78 21.98
C ASP A 155 4.41 20.74 21.28
N ALA A 156 4.54 20.55 19.96
CA ALA A 156 3.81 19.49 19.25
C ALA A 156 4.22 18.07 19.68
N LEU A 157 5.50 17.85 20.00
CA LEU A 157 5.98 16.57 20.52
C LEU A 157 5.58 16.35 21.99
N ALA A 158 5.47 17.42 22.77
CA ALA A 158 5.02 17.36 24.16
C ALA A 158 3.49 17.13 24.27
N ARG A 159 2.71 17.74 23.38
CA ARG A 159 1.24 17.63 23.37
C ARG A 159 0.82 16.22 22.92
N GLY A 160 0.20 15.48 23.83
CA GLY A 160 -0.43 14.19 23.55
C GLY A 160 0.51 12.98 23.55
N GLY A 161 1.74 13.12 24.07
CA GLY A 161 2.71 12.02 24.13
C GLY A 161 3.21 11.55 22.76
N ALA A 162 3.04 12.38 21.71
CA ALA A 162 3.45 12.05 20.36
C ALA A 162 4.97 12.19 20.21
N ASN A 163 5.67 11.08 20.00
CA ASN A 163 7.11 11.05 19.77
C ASN A 163 7.51 11.29 18.30
N ALA A 164 6.58 11.72 17.45
CA ALA A 164 6.89 12.16 16.09
C ALA A 164 5.83 13.13 15.53
N VAL A 165 6.24 14.04 14.65
CA VAL A 165 5.38 15.05 14.04
C VAL A 165 5.79 15.37 12.60
N GLY A 166 4.81 15.61 11.71
CA GLY A 166 5.06 16.11 10.36
C GLY A 166 5.14 17.62 10.32
N TYR A 167 6.03 18.17 9.48
CA TYR A 167 6.17 19.63 9.34
C TYR A 167 4.88 20.30 8.89
N ARG A 168 4.02 19.59 8.15
CA ARG A 168 2.70 20.08 7.75
C ARG A 168 1.76 20.33 8.93
N ASP A 169 1.79 19.42 9.90
CA ASP A 169 0.95 19.48 11.10
C ASP A 169 1.39 20.67 11.97
N LEU A 170 2.70 20.95 12.00
CA LEU A 170 3.26 22.15 12.65
C LEU A 170 2.83 23.46 12.00
N MET A 171 2.62 23.46 10.68
CA MET A 171 2.26 24.65 9.92
C MET A 171 0.76 24.94 9.91
N GLY A 172 -0.05 24.21 10.71
CA GLY A 172 -1.49 24.44 10.83
C GLY A 172 -2.28 24.19 9.54
N ARG A 173 -1.66 23.55 8.55
CA ARG A 173 -2.39 23.11 7.36
C ARG A 173 -3.06 21.79 7.73
N GLU A 174 -4.27 21.89 8.26
CA GLU A 174 -5.17 20.76 8.46
C GLU A 174 -5.14 19.87 7.22
N CYS A 175 -4.40 18.76 7.31
CA CYS A 175 -4.88 17.58 6.64
C CYS A 175 -6.22 17.32 7.28
N GLN A 176 -7.30 17.51 6.52
CA GLN A 176 -8.53 16.78 6.77
C GLN A 176 -8.12 15.30 6.81
N HIS A 177 -7.78 14.84 8.01
CA HIS A 177 -7.82 13.44 8.36
C HIS A 177 -9.27 13.09 8.11
N GLN A 178 -9.58 12.57 6.93
CA GLN A 178 -10.76 11.74 6.81
C GLN A 178 -10.39 10.47 7.56
N PRO A 179 -10.93 10.25 8.77
CA PRO A 179 -10.81 8.95 9.39
C PRO A 179 -11.63 8.04 8.49
N HIS A 180 -11.01 7.03 7.87
CA HIS A 180 -11.81 5.95 7.34
C HIS A 180 -12.46 5.26 8.55
N PRO A 181 -13.80 5.27 8.68
CA PRO A 181 -14.43 4.52 9.76
C PRO A 181 -14.11 3.04 9.57
N PRO A 182 -13.90 2.27 10.66
CA PRO A 182 -13.78 0.83 10.56
C PRO A 182 -15.06 0.27 9.95
N ARG A 183 -14.91 -0.60 8.93
CA ARG A 183 -16.04 -1.31 8.33
C ARG A 183 -16.63 -2.25 9.38
N VAL A 184 -17.75 -1.86 9.99
CA VAL A 184 -18.65 -2.81 10.62
C VAL A 184 -19.30 -3.58 9.48
N LEU A 185 -18.95 -4.87 9.30
CA LEU A 185 -19.77 -5.76 8.49
C LEU A 185 -21.15 -5.82 9.16
N LYS A 186 -22.17 -5.27 8.49
CA LYS A 186 -23.55 -5.58 8.85
C LYS A 186 -23.78 -7.05 8.50
N GLU A 187 -23.90 -7.85 9.55
CA GLU A 187 -24.41 -9.20 9.52
C GLU A 187 -25.79 -9.19 8.84
N ILE A 188 -25.90 -9.88 7.70
CA ILE A 188 -27.16 -9.97 6.96
C ILE A 188 -27.99 -11.02 7.67
N ASN A 189 -28.82 -10.61 8.63
CA ASN A 189 -29.84 -11.50 9.18
C ASN A 189 -30.90 -11.74 8.11
N HIS A 190 -30.97 -12.99 7.68
CA HIS A 190 -31.96 -13.49 6.75
C HIS A 190 -33.28 -13.64 7.52
N CYS A 191 -34.30 -12.87 7.17
CA CYS A 191 -35.67 -13.15 7.56
C CYS A 191 -36.54 -13.16 6.29
N THR A 192 -36.98 -14.36 5.92
CA THR A 192 -38.07 -14.63 4.98
C THR A 192 -39.36 -13.96 5.43
N PRO A 193 -40.12 -13.31 4.54
CA PRO A 193 -41.51 -12.95 4.83
C PRO A 193 -42.46 -14.06 4.37
N THR A 194 -43.22 -14.59 5.32
CA THR A 194 -44.39 -15.43 5.08
C THR A 194 -45.59 -14.55 4.72
N THR A 195 -46.33 -15.01 3.72
CA THR A 195 -47.61 -14.57 3.16
C THR A 195 -48.66 -14.12 4.19
N THR A 196 -49.46 -13.08 3.87
CA THR A 196 -50.92 -13.04 4.12
C THR A 196 -51.60 -11.96 3.25
N THR A 197 -52.59 -12.42 2.49
CA THR A 197 -53.55 -11.74 1.62
C THR A 197 -54.56 -10.88 2.40
N THR A 198 -55.01 -9.74 1.85
CA THR A 198 -56.41 -9.25 1.94
C THR A 198 -56.66 -8.15 0.89
N THR A 199 -57.63 -8.44 0.02
CA THR A 199 -58.37 -7.66 -0.97
C THR A 199 -59.32 -6.64 -0.28
N ASP A 200 -59.94 -5.60 -0.82
CA ASP A 200 -60.30 -5.10 -2.17
C ASP A 200 -60.93 -3.68 -2.00
N PHE A 201 -61.28 -3.04 -3.14
CA PHE A 201 -62.35 -2.01 -3.37
C PHE A 201 -61.94 -0.51 -3.23
N LEU A 202 -62.17 0.43 -4.17
CA LEU A 202 -62.91 0.53 -5.45
C LEU A 202 -62.44 1.77 -6.27
N LYS A 203 -62.39 1.63 -7.61
CA LYS A 203 -62.83 2.50 -8.76
C LYS A 203 -62.76 4.04 -8.62
N LYS A 204 -62.54 4.90 -9.63
CA LYS A 204 -62.73 4.99 -11.11
C LYS A 204 -62.08 6.36 -11.50
N ASP A 205 -61.63 6.72 -12.70
CA ASP A 205 -62.26 6.75 -14.02
C ASP A 205 -61.19 6.87 -15.13
N GLU A 206 -61.63 6.43 -16.31
CA GLU A 206 -60.98 6.40 -17.62
C GLU A 206 -61.06 7.77 -18.32
N GLU A 207 -60.09 8.11 -19.18
CA GLU A 207 -60.38 8.59 -20.54
C GLU A 207 -59.18 8.36 -21.47
N GLU A 208 -59.51 7.88 -22.67
CA GLU A 208 -58.70 7.29 -23.73
C GLU A 208 -58.79 8.19 -24.96
N VAL A 209 -57.70 8.34 -25.76
CA VAL A 209 -57.83 8.63 -27.20
C VAL A 209 -56.77 7.83 -27.98
N ALA A 210 -57.32 7.07 -28.94
CA ALA A 210 -56.79 6.11 -29.90
C ALA A 210 -55.72 6.65 -30.91
N ALA A 211 -54.69 5.86 -31.27
CA ALA A 211 -54.50 4.98 -32.46
C ALA A 211 -53.91 5.72 -33.69
N GLU A 212 -53.07 5.18 -34.59
CA GLU A 212 -52.89 3.86 -35.23
C GLU A 212 -51.39 3.66 -35.63
N GLU A 213 -50.78 2.47 -35.43
CA GLU A 213 -50.34 1.42 -36.41
C GLU A 213 -49.37 1.90 -37.54
N GLU A 214 -48.21 1.27 -37.82
CA GLU A 214 -48.02 -0.08 -38.38
C GLU A 214 -46.62 -0.68 -38.12
N GLU A 215 -46.54 -2.02 -38.21
CA GLU A 215 -45.37 -2.91 -38.07
C GLU A 215 -44.39 -2.87 -39.27
N GLU A 216 -43.13 -3.29 -39.05
CA GLU A 216 -42.58 -4.58 -39.52
C GLU A 216 -41.03 -4.55 -39.46
N GLY A 217 -40.39 -5.66 -39.04
CA GLY A 217 -38.95 -5.86 -39.25
C GLY A 217 -38.18 -6.51 -38.10
N THR A 218 -38.52 -7.75 -37.76
CA THR A 218 -37.67 -8.61 -36.92
C THR A 218 -36.43 -9.04 -37.72
N GLN A 219 -35.23 -8.73 -37.24
CA GLN A 219 -34.02 -9.46 -37.68
C GLN A 219 -33.09 -9.75 -36.49
N LEU A 220 -33.22 -10.97 -35.98
CA LEU A 220 -32.23 -11.66 -35.18
C LEU A 220 -30.94 -11.82 -35.99
N CYS A 221 -29.80 -11.38 -35.45
CA CYS A 221 -28.48 -11.76 -35.96
C CYS A 221 -27.58 -12.23 -34.80
N GLY A 222 -27.59 -13.55 -34.62
CA GLY A 222 -26.41 -14.42 -34.47
C GLY A 222 -25.35 -14.08 -33.42
N PHE A 223 -25.33 -14.88 -32.35
CA PHE A 223 -24.14 -15.14 -31.55
C PHE A 223 -22.99 -15.67 -32.45
N GLY A 224 -22.02 -14.83 -32.75
CA GLY A 224 -20.77 -15.21 -33.41
C GLY A 224 -19.85 -15.97 -32.46
N GLY A 225 -19.60 -17.24 -32.78
CA GLY A 225 -18.85 -18.19 -31.97
C GLY A 225 -17.45 -17.75 -31.57
N MET A 226 -17.12 -18.05 -30.30
CA MET A 226 -15.79 -17.95 -29.72
C MET A 226 -14.84 -18.91 -30.46
N LYS A 227 -13.94 -18.39 -31.32
CA LYS A 227 -12.82 -19.19 -31.85
C LYS A 227 -11.92 -19.59 -30.68
N ARG A 228 -11.90 -20.89 -30.33
CA ARG A 228 -10.90 -21.46 -29.42
C ARG A 228 -9.52 -21.24 -30.03
N ARG A 229 -8.65 -20.53 -29.30
CA ARG A 229 -7.22 -20.46 -29.63
C ARG A 229 -6.60 -21.81 -29.33
N THR A 230 -6.20 -22.53 -30.38
CA THR A 230 -5.33 -23.72 -30.27
C THR A 230 -3.94 -23.26 -29.82
N ILE A 231 -3.46 -23.81 -28.71
CA ILE A 231 -2.08 -23.64 -28.27
C ILE A 231 -1.22 -24.51 -29.19
N GLN A 232 -0.37 -23.87 -29.99
CA GLN A 232 0.75 -24.54 -30.66
C GLN A 232 1.77 -24.91 -29.57
N VAL A 233 1.95 -26.20 -29.33
CA VAL A 233 3.02 -26.73 -28.48
C VAL A 233 4.28 -26.79 -29.34
N SER A 234 5.34 -26.09 -28.94
CA SER A 234 6.64 -26.16 -29.62
C SER A 234 7.21 -27.58 -29.58
N PRO A 235 7.84 -28.07 -30.67
CA PRO A 235 8.45 -29.39 -30.72
C PRO A 235 9.84 -29.35 -30.08
N SER A 236 9.91 -29.52 -28.76
CA SER A 236 11.16 -29.88 -28.06
C SER A 236 10.85 -30.39 -26.66
N ALA A 237 10.26 -31.58 -26.57
CA ALA A 237 10.13 -32.33 -25.33
C ALA A 237 10.15 -33.85 -25.61
N GLU A 238 11.16 -34.29 -26.34
CA GLU A 238 11.58 -35.70 -26.31
C GLU A 238 12.94 -35.76 -25.64
N ASN A 239 12.95 -36.44 -24.50
CA ASN A 239 14.06 -36.96 -23.70
C ASN A 239 13.94 -36.50 -22.26
N LEU A 240 13.39 -37.39 -21.43
CA LEU A 240 13.91 -37.79 -20.13
C LEU A 240 12.95 -38.86 -19.59
N GLN A 241 13.04 -40.07 -20.16
CA GLN A 241 12.66 -41.28 -19.43
C GLN A 241 13.74 -41.48 -18.36
N LEU A 242 13.40 -41.22 -17.10
CA LEU A 242 14.18 -41.67 -15.95
C LEU A 242 13.42 -42.82 -15.30
N SER A 243 14.03 -43.99 -15.40
CA SER A 243 13.62 -45.26 -14.80
C SER A 243 13.60 -45.15 -13.28
N TRP A 244 12.48 -45.54 -12.66
CA TRP A 244 12.41 -45.79 -11.23
C TRP A 244 13.00 -47.16 -10.93
N SER A 245 14.15 -47.20 -10.27
CA SER A 245 14.67 -48.39 -9.62
C SER A 245 14.47 -48.26 -8.11
N ASN A 246 13.65 -49.17 -7.57
CA ASN A 246 13.54 -49.47 -6.15
C ASN A 246 14.92 -49.78 -5.57
N SER A 247 15.25 -49.20 -4.42
CA SER A 247 16.37 -49.66 -3.59
C SER A 247 15.87 -49.91 -2.17
N ASP A 248 16.04 -51.16 -1.79
CA ASP A 248 15.62 -51.81 -0.56
C ASP A 248 16.23 -51.20 0.72
N HIS A 249 15.42 -51.22 1.76
CA HIS A 249 15.87 -51.18 3.15
C HIS A 249 16.55 -52.51 3.53
N ARG A 250 17.81 -52.48 3.97
CA ARG A 250 18.31 -53.42 4.98
C ARG A 250 19.22 -52.75 6.01
N ASN A 251 18.83 -53.04 7.24
CA ASN A 251 19.33 -52.63 8.54
C ASN A 251 20.64 -53.35 8.87
N SER A 252 21.70 -52.64 9.30
CA SER A 252 22.90 -53.25 9.87
C SER A 252 23.03 -52.87 11.34
N ASN A 253 22.82 -53.88 12.20
CA ASN A 253 23.18 -53.85 13.61
C ASN A 253 24.69 -53.62 13.77
N ASN A 254 25.08 -52.77 14.71
CA ASN A 254 26.42 -52.80 15.28
C ASN A 254 26.31 -52.71 16.80
N SER A 255 26.46 -53.86 17.47
CA SER A 255 26.68 -53.96 18.91
C SER A 255 28.17 -54.06 19.16
N GLY A 256 28.72 -53.19 20.00
CA GLY A 256 30.09 -53.28 20.44
C GLY A 256 30.38 -52.21 21.47
N LYS A 257 30.04 -52.49 22.74
CA LYS A 257 30.69 -51.93 23.93
C LYS A 257 30.42 -52.83 25.14
N ASN A 258 31.54 -53.26 25.72
CA ASN A 258 31.78 -54.05 26.94
C ASN A 258 31.74 -55.57 26.79
#